data_AF-A0AAW1CUC5-F1
#
_entry.id   AF-A0AAW1CUC5-F1
#
_cell.length_a   1.000
_cell.length_b   1.000
_cell.length_c   1.000
_cell.angle_alpha   90.00
_cell.angle_beta   90.00
_cell.angle_gamma   90.00
#
_symmetry.space_group_name_H-M   'P 1'
#
loop_
_entity.id
_entity.type
_entity.pdbx_description
1 polymer ?
#
loop_
_entity_poly.entity_id
_entity_poly.type
_entity_poly.pdbx_seq_one_letter_code
_entity_poly.pdbx_strand_id
1 'polypeptide(L)'
;MKNSCLPKLICELNASQEKDKLNHKAKSLLQLIRDTSISMTAEVSSRYHFAAHMGQLIAGIDGTGCHNFYPGCPLPSVKVLSLLNKPLF
;
A
#
# COMPACT_ATOMS: atom_id res chain seq x y z
N MET A 1 16.23 11.81 -1.79
CA MET A 1 14.81 11.40 -1.90
C MET A 1 14.63 10.13 -1.08
N LYS A 2 13.79 10.12 -0.04
CA LYS A 2 13.58 8.91 0.77
C LYS A 2 12.81 7.89 -0.08
N ASN A 3 13.42 6.75 -0.37
CA ASN A 3 12.82 5.64 -1.12
C ASN A 3 11.66 5.03 -0.31
N SER A 4 10.50 5.70 -0.33
CA SER A 4 9.33 5.28 0.44
C SER A 4 8.65 4.11 -0.27
N CYS A 5 8.89 2.91 0.24
CA CYS A 5 8.18 1.69 -0.18
C CYS A 5 6.79 1.55 0.46
N LEU A 6 6.45 2.41 1.42
CA LEU A 6 5.16 2.37 2.13
C LEU A 6 3.95 2.69 1.22
N PRO A 7 3.97 3.73 0.36
CA PRO A 7 2.91 3.92 -0.64
C PRO A 7 2.75 2.72 -1.58
N LYS A 8 3.86 2.12 -2.04
CA LYS A 8 3.80 0.90 -2.85
C LYS A 8 3.11 -0.24 -2.10
N LEU A 9 3.46 -0.45 -0.83
CA LEU A 9 2.82 -1.45 0.02
C LEU A 9 1.32 -1.24 0.13
N ILE A 10 0.89 -0.01 0.39
CA ILE A 10 -0.53 0.33 0.54
C ILE A 10 -1.30 0.07 -0.75
N CYS A 11 -0.71 0.43 -1.90
CA CYS A 11 -1.31 0.16 -3.19
C CYS A 11 -1.41 -1.35 -3.45
N GLU A 12 -0.35 -2.13 -3.23
CA GLU A 12 -0.36 -3.59 -3.43
C GLU A 12 -1.38 -4.30 -2.53
N LEU A 13 -1.53 -3.84 -1.28
CA LEU A 13 -2.57 -4.34 -0.37
C LEU A 13 -3.99 -4.04 -0.86
N ASN A 14 -4.20 -2.89 -1.48
CA ASN A 14 -5.49 -2.50 -2.02
C ASN A 14 -5.80 -3.16 -3.37
N ALA A 15 -4.76 -3.48 -4.16
CA ALA A 15 -4.82 -4.20 -5.43
C ALA A 15 -4.98 -5.72 -5.26
N SER A 16 -4.56 -6.26 -4.11
CA SER A 16 -4.76 -7.67 -3.78
C SER A 16 -6.25 -8.04 -3.84
N GLN A 17 -6.58 -9.03 -4.67
CA GLN A 17 -7.92 -9.59 -4.77
C GLN A 17 -8.29 -10.39 -3.51
N GLU A 18 -7.30 -10.90 -2.79
CA GLU A 18 -7.49 -11.74 -1.60
C GLU A 18 -7.39 -10.93 -0.31
N LYS A 19 -8.17 -9.85 -0.19
CA LYS A 19 -8.18 -8.98 1.00
C LYS A 19 -8.49 -9.76 2.28
N ASP A 20 -9.28 -10.82 2.17
CA ASP A 20 -9.62 -11.71 3.28
C ASP A 20 -8.42 -12.48 3.81
N LYS A 21 -7.46 -12.84 2.93
CA LYS A 21 -6.20 -13.51 3.30
C LYS A 21 -5.12 -12.56 3.82
N LEU A 22 -5.37 -11.25 3.82
CA LEU A 22 -4.45 -10.30 4.43
C LEU A 22 -4.37 -10.52 5.94
N ASN A 23 -3.15 -10.42 6.47
CA ASN A 23 -2.91 -10.55 7.90
C ASN A 23 -3.56 -9.38 8.68
N HIS A 24 -3.71 -9.55 10.00
CA HIS A 24 -4.33 -8.52 10.85
C HIS A 24 -3.60 -7.18 10.77
N LYS A 25 -2.26 -7.17 10.69
CA LYS A 25 -1.46 -5.93 10.60
C LYS A 25 -1.76 -5.15 9.32
N ALA A 26 -1.92 -5.85 8.19
CA ALA A 26 -2.28 -5.27 6.91
C ALA A 26 -3.69 -4.69 6.95
N LYS A 27 -4.66 -5.42 7.51
CA LYS A 27 -6.03 -4.94 7.70
C LYS A 27 -6.08 -3.70 8.60
N SER A 28 -5.39 -3.72 9.74
CA SER A 28 -5.29 -2.56 10.64
C SER A 28 -4.61 -1.36 9.99
N LEU A 29 -3.55 -1.55 9.20
CA LEU A 29 -2.88 -0.48 8.47
C LEU A 29 -3.83 0.16 7.44
N LEU A 30 -4.57 -0.65 6.69
CA LEU A 30 -5.56 -0.18 5.73
C LEU A 30 -6.70 0.59 6.41
N GLN A 31 -7.18 0.11 7.56
CA GLN A 31 -8.18 0.83 8.36
C GLN A 31 -7.62 2.16 8.86
N LEU A 32 -6.42 2.18 9.41
CA LEU A 32 -5.79 3.41 9.90
C LEU A 32 -5.69 4.48 8.80
N ILE A 33 -5.31 4.07 7.58
CA ILE A 33 -5.24 4.99 6.43
C ILE A 33 -6.64 5.49 6.06
N ARG A 34 -7.68 4.65 6.11
CA ARG A 34 -9.07 5.09 5.84
C ARG A 34 -9.62 6.03 6.91
N ASP A 35 -9.30 5.76 8.17
CA ASP A 35 -9.81 6.49 9.34
C ASP A 35 -9.06 7.80 9.58
N THR A 36 -7.86 7.96 9.01
CA THR A 36 -7.12 9.22 9.04
C THR A 36 -7.83 10.22 8.13
N SER A 37 -8.68 11.08 8.69
CA SER A 37 -9.26 12.21 7.96
C SER A 37 -8.16 13.24 7.64
N ILE A 38 -8.26 13.85 6.46
CA ILE A 38 -7.30 14.84 5.94
C ILE A 38 -7.26 16.05 6.88
N SER A 39 -6.38 16.05 7.89
CA SER A 39 -6.07 17.25 8.67
C SER A 39 -4.62 17.25 9.19
N MET A 40 -4.01 18.43 9.14
CA MET A 40 -2.64 18.86 9.50
C MET A 40 -1.41 18.21 8.80
N THR A 41 -1.52 17.07 8.11
CA THR A 41 -0.43 16.49 7.29
C THR A 41 -0.85 16.19 5.84
N ALA A 42 -1.68 17.08 5.28
CA ALA A 42 -2.42 16.88 4.03
C ALA A 42 -1.58 16.31 2.87
N GLU A 43 -0.31 16.69 2.71
CA GLU A 43 0.58 16.13 1.68
C GLU A 43 0.93 14.65 1.88
N VAL A 44 1.19 14.21 3.12
CA VAL A 44 1.62 12.83 3.43
C VAL A 44 0.43 11.89 3.48
N SER A 45 -0.65 12.33 4.13
CA SER A 45 -1.94 11.64 4.12
C SER A 45 -2.41 11.45 2.67
N SER A 46 -2.35 12.49 1.82
CA SER A 46 -2.73 12.42 0.39
C SER A 46 -1.95 11.35 -0.37
N ARG A 47 -0.63 11.18 -0.14
CA ARG A 47 0.18 10.15 -0.84
C ARG A 47 -0.26 8.72 -0.50
N TYR A 48 -0.66 8.46 0.74
CA TYR A 48 -1.11 7.14 1.18
C TYR A 48 -2.56 6.86 0.76
N HIS A 49 -3.45 7.86 0.83
CA HIS A 49 -4.80 7.74 0.28
C HIS A 49 -4.77 7.52 -1.23
N PHE A 50 -3.92 8.26 -1.95
CA PHE A 50 -3.72 8.08 -3.39
C PHE A 50 -3.22 6.67 -3.71
N ALA A 51 -2.26 6.15 -2.95
CA ALA A 51 -1.81 4.77 -3.10
C ALA A 51 -2.93 3.75 -2.91
N ALA A 52 -3.74 3.93 -1.86
CA ALA A 52 -4.87 3.05 -1.58
C ALA A 52 -5.90 3.09 -2.72
N HIS A 53 -6.20 4.29 -3.22
CA HIS A 53 -7.13 4.50 -4.32
C HIS A 53 -6.63 3.89 -5.64
N MET A 54 -5.37 4.11 -5.99
CA MET A 54 -4.76 3.49 -7.17
C MET A 54 -4.77 1.97 -7.08
N GLY A 55 -4.46 1.42 -5.90
CA GLY A 55 -4.54 -0.02 -5.66
C GLY A 55 -5.94 -0.57 -5.91
N GLN A 56 -6.99 0.14 -5.49
CA GLN A 56 -8.37 -0.25 -5.76
C GLN A 56 -8.72 -0.18 -7.25
N LEU A 57 -8.25 0.84 -7.95
CA LEU A 57 -8.50 1.03 -9.39
C LEU A 57 -7.88 -0.07 -10.25
N ILE A 58 -6.68 -0.54 -9.88
CA ILE A 58 -5.97 -1.58 -10.62
C ILE A 58 -6.25 -3.00 -10.10
N ALA A 59 -7.06 -3.13 -9.04
CA ALA A 59 -7.44 -4.43 -8.49
C ALA A 59 -8.19 -5.24 -9.57
N GLY A 60 -7.61 -6.37 -9.98
CA GLY A 60 -8.18 -7.22 -11.04
C GLY A 60 -7.72 -6.87 -12.46
N ILE A 61 -6.86 -5.86 -12.64
CA ILE A 61 -6.24 -5.55 -13.94
C ILE A 61 -4.90 -6.26 -14.04
N ASP A 62 -4.85 -7.33 -14.84
CA ASP A 62 -3.61 -8.07 -15.09
C ASP A 62 -2.54 -7.19 -15.77
N GLY A 63 -1.30 -7.27 -15.29
CA GLY A 63 -0.15 -6.53 -15.82
C GLY A 63 -0.02 -5.08 -15.33
N THR A 64 -1.03 -4.51 -14.68
CA THR A 64 -0.95 -3.15 -14.09
C THR A 64 -0.73 -3.26 -12.58
N GLY A 65 0.53 -3.23 -12.15
CA GLY A 65 0.89 -3.29 -10.73
C GLY A 65 1.32 -1.95 -10.15
N CYS A 66 1.30 -1.82 -8.83
CA CYS A 66 1.71 -0.61 -8.13
C CYS A 66 3.20 -0.27 -8.31
N HIS A 67 4.00 -1.19 -8.85
CA HIS A 67 5.38 -0.95 -9.23
C HIS A 67 5.54 0.16 -10.29
N ASN A 68 4.56 0.34 -11.19
CA ASN A 68 4.58 1.41 -12.20
C ASN A 68 4.35 2.80 -11.59
N PHE A 69 3.52 2.88 -10.56
CA PHE A 69 3.19 4.13 -9.87
C PHE A 69 4.26 4.54 -8.84
N TYR A 70 5.03 3.57 -8.34
CA TYR A 70 6.06 3.77 -7.32
C TYR A 70 7.43 3.24 -7.74
N PRO A 71 8.06 3.81 -8.79
CA PRO A 71 9.38 3.40 -9.27
C PRO A 71 10.50 3.71 -8.26
N GLY A 72 10.27 4.64 -7.31
CA GLY A 72 11.23 4.98 -6.25
C GLY A 72 11.42 3.92 -5.17
N CYS A 73 10.69 2.81 -5.22
CA CYS A 73 10.87 1.67 -4.32
C CYS A 73 11.57 0.50 -5.05
N PRO A 74 12.82 0.15 -4.69
CA PRO A 74 13.57 -0.92 -5.34
C PRO A 74 13.05 -2.32 -4.98
N LEU A 75 12.15 -2.43 -4.00
CA LEU A 75 11.61 -3.73 -3.58
C LEU A 75 10.52 -4.20 -4.55
N PRO A 76 10.57 -5.45 -5.02
CA PRO A 76 9.49 -6.03 -5.81
C PRO A 76 8.22 -6.20 -4.96
N SER A 77 7.05 -6.17 -5.58
CA SER A 77 5.74 -6.19 -4.91
C SER A 77 5.59 -7.34 -3.91
N VAL A 78 6.05 -8.54 -4.27
CA VAL A 78 6.07 -9.73 -3.40
C VAL A 78 6.91 -9.49 -2.14
N LYS A 79 8.06 -8.82 -2.27
CA LYS A 79 8.94 -8.52 -1.13
C LYS A 79 8.36 -7.43 -0.25
N VAL A 80 7.71 -6.44 -0.85
CA VAL A 80 7.02 -5.38 -0.11
C VAL A 80 5.89 -5.97 0.74
N LEU A 81 5.05 -6.83 0.17
CA LEU A 81 4.01 -7.54 0.92
C LEU A 81 4.58 -8.42 2.05
N SER A 82 5.75 -9.04 1.82
CA SER A 82 6.43 -9.82 2.85
C SER A 82 6.88 -9.00 4.07
N LEU A 83 7.02 -7.67 3.95
CA LEU A 83 7.39 -6.80 5.08
C LEU A 83 6.33 -6.80 6.18
N LEU A 84 5.05 -6.97 5.83
CA LEU A 84 3.98 -7.07 6.83
C LEU A 84 3.86 -8.46 7.44
N ASN A 85 4.38 -9.47 6.76
CA ASN A 85 4.43 -10.85 7.25
C ASN A 85 5.67 -11.11 8.10
N LYS A 86 6.67 -10.22 8.07
CA LYS A 86 7.86 -10.39 8.88
C LYS A 86 7.54 -10.03 10.35
N PRO A 87 7.80 -10.93 11.31
CA PRO A 87 7.77 -10.54 12.72
C PRO A 87 8.81 -9.44 12.94
N LEU A 88 8.39 -8.33 13.55
CA LEU A 88 9.30 -7.37 14.16
C LEU A 88 9.86 -8.09 15.40
N PHE A 89 11.10 -8.54 15.30
CA PHE A 89 11.90 -8.96 16.45
C PHE A 89 12.45 -7.71 17.13
#